data_AF-A0A2J7V513-F1
#
_entry.id   AF-A0A2J7V513-F1
#
_cell.length_a   1.000
_cell.length_b   1.000
_cell.length_c   1.000
_cell.angle_alpha   90.00
_cell.angle_beta   90.00
_cell.angle_gamma   90.00
#
_symmetry.space_group_name_H-M   'P 1'
#
loop_
_entity.id
_entity.type
_entity.pdbx_description
1 polymer ?
#
loop_
_entity_poly.entity_id
_entity_poly.type
_entity_poly.pdbx_seq_one_letter_code
_entity_poly.pdbx_strand_id
1 'polypeptide(L)'
;MNLQGTDPKLIDALNRASSLELFQLSTIIERLLADPRRIIAVRTNMNLGQTVRFLDWRDGQMRNGKVVAMKDTQVTLHEEGTRREWKLPYAAIEPPLATAQPAAATPPKPPPLKASRNDFRGGEKVSFDDKYLQPQVGTVVRINQRTATVDTGNGQSWRVPFHMLRHVLDI
;
A
#
# COMPACT_ATOMS: atom_id res chain seq x y z
N MET A 1 20.61 22.57 4.70
CA MET A 1 19.92 21.59 3.84
C MET A 1 20.25 20.21 4.38
N ASN A 2 19.30 19.55 5.06
CA ASN A 2 19.57 18.31 5.77
C ASN A 2 19.40 17.15 4.79
N LEU A 3 20.47 16.73 4.10
CA LEU A 3 20.46 15.54 3.23
C LEU A 3 20.39 14.28 4.09
N GLN A 4 19.21 13.97 4.61
CA GLN A 4 18.92 12.72 5.30
C GLN A 4 18.97 11.57 4.28
N GLY A 5 20.16 11.04 4.05
CA GLY A 5 20.38 9.89 3.16
C GLY A 5 21.74 9.85 2.46
N THR A 6 22.55 10.91 2.53
CA THR A 6 23.84 10.98 1.83
C THR A 6 24.99 11.00 2.81
N ASP A 7 25.98 10.12 2.62
CA ASP A 7 27.13 9.99 3.52
C ASP A 7 27.91 11.32 3.64
N PRO A 8 28.23 11.79 4.86
CA PRO A 8 28.89 13.09 5.05
C PRO A 8 30.30 13.15 4.45
N LYS A 9 31.01 12.02 4.33
CA LYS A 9 32.31 11.97 3.65
C LYS A 9 32.17 12.14 2.14
N LEU A 10 31.07 11.64 1.56
CA LEU A 10 30.76 11.85 0.15
C LEU A 10 30.51 13.33 -0.13
N ILE A 11 29.80 14.04 0.75
CA ILE A 11 29.56 15.48 0.61
C ILE A 11 30.87 16.28 0.71
N ASP A 12 31.77 15.94 1.63
CA ASP A 12 33.09 16.58 1.73
C ASP A 12 33.95 16.32 0.48
N ALA A 13 33.93 15.10 -0.06
CA ALA A 13 34.61 14.77 -1.31
C ALA A 13 34.07 15.56 -2.51
N LEU A 14 32.74 15.72 -2.61
CA LEU A 14 32.11 16.53 -3.65
C LEU A 14 32.47 18.02 -3.53
N ASN A 15 32.57 18.55 -2.30
CA ASN A 15 32.99 19.94 -2.07
C ASN A 15 34.45 20.21 -2.46
N ARG A 16 35.31 19.18 -2.42
CA ARG A 16 36.73 19.27 -2.79
C ARG A 16 37.00 18.95 -4.26
N ALA A 17 36.02 18.39 -4.97
CA ALA A 17 36.16 18.04 -6.38
C ALA A 17 36.23 19.28 -7.26
N SER A 18 37.00 19.20 -8.35
CA SER A 18 37.03 20.26 -9.35
C SER A 18 35.70 20.33 -10.14
N SER A 19 35.40 21.48 -10.75
CA SER A 19 34.20 21.61 -11.60
C SER A 19 34.15 20.61 -12.75
N LEU A 20 35.32 20.23 -13.29
CA LEU A 20 35.43 19.19 -14.32
C LEU A 20 35.04 17.81 -13.79
N GLU A 21 35.50 17.46 -12.60
CA GLU A 21 35.15 16.19 -11.95
C GLU A 21 33.67 16.14 -11.57
N LEU A 22 33.10 17.24 -11.07
CA LEU A 22 31.67 17.34 -10.80
C LEU A 22 30.84 17.17 -12.07
N PHE A 23 31.27 17.75 -13.18
CA PHE A 23 30.61 17.58 -14.48
C PHE A 23 30.71 16.12 -14.97
N GLN A 24 31.89 15.50 -14.90
CA GLN A 24 32.05 14.08 -15.24
C GLN A 24 31.16 13.19 -14.36
N LEU A 25 31.12 13.45 -13.06
CA LEU A 25 30.29 12.72 -12.11
C LEU A 25 28.80 12.86 -12.46
N SER A 26 28.34 14.07 -12.82
CA SER A 26 26.96 14.29 -13.28
C SER A 26 26.61 13.38 -14.45
N THR A 27 27.45 13.35 -15.49
CA THR A 27 27.19 12.53 -16.68
C THR A 27 27.14 11.03 -16.36
N ILE A 28 28.01 10.56 -15.46
CA ILE A 28 28.03 9.17 -15.00
C ILE A 28 26.77 8.87 -14.18
N ILE A 29 26.38 9.77 -13.27
CA ILE A 29 25.18 9.64 -12.45
C ILE A 29 23.95 9.57 -13.36
N GLU A 30 23.79 10.47 -14.33
CA GLU A 30 22.69 10.46 -15.28
C GLU A 30 22.60 9.12 -16.03
N ARG A 31 23.74 8.60 -16.51
CA ARG A 31 23.79 7.30 -17.19
C ARG A 31 23.42 6.15 -16.26
N LEU A 32 23.86 6.19 -15.01
CA LEU A 32 23.52 5.18 -14.00
C LEU A 32 22.05 5.27 -13.57
N LEU A 33 21.46 6.46 -13.50
CA LEU A 33 20.04 6.64 -13.19
C LEU A 33 19.14 6.15 -14.34
N ALA A 34 19.63 6.23 -15.58
CA ALA A 34 18.98 5.69 -16.77
C ALA A 34 19.21 4.18 -16.98
N ASP A 35 20.00 3.51 -16.13
CA ASP A 35 20.32 2.09 -16.30
C ASP A 35 19.08 1.20 -16.11
N PRO A 36 18.72 0.39 -17.12
CA PRO A 36 17.49 -0.42 -17.07
C PRO A 36 17.55 -1.51 -16.00
N ARG A 37 18.74 -1.99 -15.62
CA ARG A 37 18.88 -3.04 -14.59
C ARG A 37 18.49 -2.50 -13.22
N ARG A 38 18.86 -1.25 -12.93
CA ARG A 38 18.42 -0.55 -11.71
C ARG A 38 16.92 -0.34 -11.69
N ILE A 39 16.34 0.10 -12.81
CA ILE A 39 14.89 0.27 -12.94
C ILE A 39 14.15 -1.05 -12.68
N ILE A 40 14.61 -2.15 -13.29
CA ILE A 40 14.02 -3.48 -13.10
C ILE A 40 14.16 -3.93 -11.65
N ALA A 41 15.31 -3.74 -11.00
CA ALA A 41 15.51 -4.15 -9.60
C ALA A 41 14.55 -3.44 -8.63
N VAL A 42 14.27 -2.16 -8.84
CA VAL A 42 13.27 -1.41 -8.06
C VAL A 42 11.86 -1.91 -8.40
N ARG A 43 11.55 -2.06 -9.70
CA ARG A 43 10.24 -2.49 -10.19
C ARG A 43 9.86 -3.89 -9.69
N THR A 44 10.78 -4.84 -9.66
CA THR A 44 10.54 -6.22 -9.19
C THR A 44 10.11 -6.26 -7.72
N ASN A 45 10.55 -5.29 -6.91
CA ASN A 45 10.22 -5.21 -5.48
C ASN A 45 9.09 -4.22 -5.19
N MET A 46 8.41 -3.71 -6.22
CA MET A 46 7.38 -2.68 -6.08
C MET A 46 6.05 -3.15 -6.66
N ASN A 47 4.98 -2.99 -5.88
CA ASN A 47 3.64 -3.41 -6.25
C ASN A 47 2.69 -2.22 -6.39
N LEU A 48 1.71 -2.34 -7.28
CA LEU A 48 0.64 -1.34 -7.39
C LEU A 48 -0.14 -1.27 -6.08
N GLY A 49 -0.38 -0.05 -5.59
CA GLY A 49 -1.02 0.20 -4.29
C GLY A 49 -0.08 0.08 -3.08
N GLN A 50 1.20 -0.26 -3.27
CA GLN A 50 2.20 -0.25 -2.20
C GLN A 50 2.54 1.19 -1.80
N THR A 51 2.69 1.44 -0.50
CA THR A 51 3.25 2.71 -0.01
C THR A 51 4.77 2.63 -0.08
N VAL A 52 5.39 3.58 -0.77
CA VAL A 52 6.84 3.70 -0.92
C VAL A 52 7.29 5.08 -0.45
N ARG A 53 8.57 5.18 -0.04
CA ARG A 53 9.21 6.47 0.22
C ARG A 53 9.84 6.98 -1.07
N PHE A 54 9.59 8.24 -1.37
CA PHE A 54 10.18 8.94 -2.50
C PHE A 54 10.77 10.27 -2.04
N LEU A 55 11.80 10.72 -2.74
CA LEU A 55 12.42 12.01 -2.49
C LEU A 55 11.69 13.11 -3.27
N ASP A 56 11.18 14.11 -2.57
CA ASP A 56 10.76 15.37 -3.18
C ASP A 56 12.01 16.17 -3.54
N TRP A 57 12.31 16.28 -4.83
CA TRP A 57 13.50 16.97 -5.34
C TRP A 57 13.47 18.49 -5.16
N ARG A 58 12.32 19.09 -4.81
CA ARG A 58 12.20 20.54 -4.61
C ARG A 58 12.66 20.95 -3.22
N ASP A 59 12.27 20.18 -2.21
CA ASP A 59 12.60 20.46 -0.81
C ASP A 59 13.66 19.51 -0.24
N GLY A 60 14.00 18.44 -0.96
CA GLY A 60 14.91 17.39 -0.50
C GLY A 60 14.30 16.50 0.60
N GLN A 61 12.98 16.57 0.80
CA GLN A 61 12.29 15.81 1.83
C GLN A 61 11.87 14.43 1.34
N MET A 62 12.06 13.43 2.21
CA MET A 62 11.49 12.11 2.01
C MET A 62 10.00 12.15 2.34
N ARG A 63 9.17 11.70 1.39
CA ARG A 63 7.72 11.61 1.55
C ARG A 63 7.22 10.21 1.24
N ASN A 64 6.05 9.89 1.79
CA ASN A 64 5.38 8.62 1.56
C ASN A 64 4.34 8.81 0.46
N GLY A 65 4.30 7.88 -0.50
CA GLY A 65 3.35 7.91 -1.59
C GLY A 65 2.91 6.50 -1.98
N LYS A 66 1.64 6.37 -2.32
CA LYS A 66 1.05 5.12 -2.79
C LYS A 66 1.28 4.98 -4.30
N VAL A 67 1.81 3.84 -4.73
CA VAL A 67 2.01 3.55 -6.16
C VAL A 67 0.65 3.42 -6.85
N VAL A 68 0.33 4.33 -7.76
CA VAL A 68 -0.93 4.32 -8.52
C VAL A 68 -0.75 3.84 -9.95
N ALA A 69 0.43 4.03 -10.53
CA ALA A 69 0.77 3.48 -11.83
C ALA A 69 2.27 3.21 -11.95
N MET A 70 2.63 2.17 -12.71
CA MET A 70 4.01 1.80 -12.98
C MET A 70 4.18 1.70 -14.49
N LYS A 71 4.95 2.63 -15.07
CA LYS A 71 5.37 2.60 -16.49
C LYS A 71 6.76 2.00 -16.61
N ASP A 72 7.25 1.82 -17.83
CA ASP A 72 8.57 1.21 -18.09
C ASP A 72 9.74 1.98 -17.47
N THR A 73 9.71 3.32 -17.50
CA THR A 73 10.80 4.18 -16.99
C THR A 73 10.37 5.11 -15.85
N GLN A 74 9.07 5.17 -15.56
CA GLN A 74 8.50 6.11 -14.59
C GLN A 74 7.48 5.43 -13.68
N VAL A 75 7.39 5.89 -12.45
CA VAL A 75 6.31 5.58 -11.51
C VAL A 75 5.38 6.79 -11.39
N THR A 76 4.10 6.53 -11.17
CA THR A 76 3.16 7.52 -10.65
C THR A 76 2.82 7.17 -9.21
N LEU A 77 3.11 8.09 -8.30
CA LEU A 77 2.85 7.99 -6.87
C LEU A 77 1.77 9.00 -6.48
N HIS A 78 0.87 8.60 -5.58
CA HIS A 78 -0.09 9.50 -4.96
C HIS A 78 0.42 9.82 -3.55
N GLU A 79 0.72 11.07 -3.26
CA GLU A 79 1.27 11.47 -1.96
C GLU A 79 0.30 11.17 -0.81
N GLU A 80 0.80 10.61 0.29
CA GLU A 80 0.01 10.38 1.49
C GLU A 80 -0.04 11.68 2.30
N GLY A 81 -1.17 12.39 2.23
CA GLY A 81 -1.39 13.67 2.92
C GLY A 81 -1.83 14.79 1.99
N THR A 82 -1.38 14.77 0.75
CA THR A 82 -1.86 15.67 -0.30
C THR A 82 -2.41 14.84 -1.45
N ARG A 83 -3.58 15.18 -1.98
CA ARG A 83 -4.21 14.44 -3.10
C ARG A 83 -3.49 14.64 -4.45
N ARG A 84 -2.16 14.82 -4.42
CA ARG A 84 -1.29 15.14 -5.54
C ARG A 84 -0.66 13.87 -6.08
N GLU A 85 -0.65 13.79 -7.39
CA GLU A 85 0.01 12.73 -8.14
C GLU A 85 1.40 13.21 -8.59
N TRP A 86 2.39 12.36 -8.40
CA TRP A 86 3.80 12.59 -8.68
C TRP A 86 4.28 11.60 -9.72
N LYS A 87 4.77 12.11 -10.85
CA LYS A 87 5.44 11.30 -11.87
C LYS A 87 6.93 11.39 -11.64
N LEU A 88 7.54 10.30 -11.20
CA LEU A 88 8.94 10.26 -10.79
C LEU A 88 9.66 9.09 -11.49
N PRO A 89 10.95 9.24 -11.81
CA PRO A 89 11.76 8.10 -12.24
C PRO A 89 11.89 7.11 -11.08
N TYR A 90 12.08 5.82 -11.40
CA TYR A 90 12.29 4.78 -10.37
C TYR A 90 13.49 5.07 -9.46
N ALA A 91 14.47 5.83 -9.95
CA ALA A 91 15.65 6.20 -9.17
C ALA A 91 15.37 7.22 -8.05
N ALA A 92 14.23 7.91 -8.06
CA ALA A 92 13.80 8.81 -7.00
C ALA A 92 12.99 8.11 -5.90
N ILE A 93 12.73 6.81 -6.08
CA ILE A 93 12.06 5.96 -5.09
C ILE A 93 13.13 5.23 -4.31
N GLU A 94 13.03 5.24 -3.00
CA GLU A 94 13.85 4.36 -2.19
C GLU A 94 13.40 2.91 -2.45
N PRO A 95 14.25 2.04 -3.03
CA PRO A 95 13.89 0.63 -3.16
C PRO A 95 13.62 0.11 -1.74
N PRO A 96 12.51 -0.62 -1.51
CA PRO A 96 12.30 -1.26 -0.23
C PRO A 96 13.49 -2.17 0.03
N LEU A 97 14.34 -1.80 0.99
CA LEU A 97 15.52 -2.57 1.35
C LEU A 97 15.06 -3.99 1.68
N ALA A 98 15.56 -4.98 0.96
CA ALA A 98 15.39 -6.40 1.29
C ALA A 98 15.97 -6.76 2.68
N THR A 99 16.63 -5.82 3.35
CA THR A 99 17.25 -5.94 4.68
C THR A 99 16.70 -4.98 5.72
N ALA A 100 15.54 -4.34 5.50
CA ALA A 100 14.79 -3.84 6.64
C ALA A 100 14.35 -5.07 7.46
N GLN A 101 14.93 -5.24 8.65
CA GLN A 101 14.16 -5.84 9.76
C GLN A 101 12.75 -5.25 9.67
N PRO A 102 11.68 -6.05 9.81
CA PRO A 102 10.32 -5.56 9.74
C PRO A 102 10.22 -4.41 10.74
N ALA A 103 10.26 -3.17 10.22
CA ALA A 103 9.95 -1.98 10.99
C ALA A 103 8.55 -2.25 11.49
N ALA A 104 8.45 -2.57 12.79
CA ALA A 104 7.30 -3.14 13.47
C ALA A 104 6.12 -3.19 12.50
N ALA A 105 6.06 -4.27 11.72
CA ALA A 105 4.86 -4.52 10.97
C ALA A 105 3.81 -4.49 12.06
N THR A 106 2.97 -3.45 12.12
CA THR A 106 1.60 -3.68 12.52
C THR A 106 1.26 -4.94 11.74
N PRO A 107 1.10 -6.08 12.43
CA PRO A 107 1.07 -7.37 11.79
C PRO A 107 0.14 -7.22 10.60
N PRO A 108 0.56 -7.63 9.38
CA PRO A 108 -0.25 -7.42 8.18
C PRO A 108 -1.66 -7.80 8.58
N LYS A 109 -2.57 -6.81 8.62
CA LYS A 109 -3.95 -7.08 9.02
C LYS A 109 -4.31 -8.26 8.15
N PRO A 110 -4.61 -9.43 8.75
CA PRO A 110 -4.77 -10.65 7.98
C PRO A 110 -5.71 -10.30 6.83
N PRO A 111 -5.39 -10.70 5.58
CA PRO A 111 -6.27 -10.43 4.45
C PRO A 111 -7.67 -10.72 4.95
N PRO A 112 -8.61 -9.73 4.94
CA PRO A 112 -9.83 -9.79 5.75
C PRO A 112 -10.35 -11.20 5.58
N LEU A 113 -10.27 -11.98 6.67
CA LEU A 113 -10.52 -13.41 6.58
C LEU A 113 -11.87 -13.46 5.90
N LYS A 114 -11.90 -14.03 4.69
CA LYS A 114 -13.17 -14.23 3.99
C LYS A 114 -14.01 -14.94 5.02
N ALA A 115 -15.00 -14.25 5.59
CA ALA A 115 -15.71 -14.73 6.76
C ALA A 115 -16.21 -16.11 6.36
N SER A 116 -15.63 -17.13 6.98
CA SER A 116 -15.83 -18.51 6.60
C SER A 116 -16.89 -19.06 7.54
N ARG A 117 -17.44 -20.23 7.24
CA ARG A 117 -18.47 -20.87 8.06
C ARG A 117 -18.14 -20.90 9.57
N ASN A 118 -16.86 -20.89 9.92
CA ASN A 118 -16.37 -20.94 11.30
C ASN A 118 -16.49 -19.61 12.07
N ASP A 119 -16.76 -18.50 11.38
CA ASP A 119 -16.89 -17.16 11.97
C ASP A 119 -18.29 -16.92 12.53
N PHE A 120 -19.32 -17.54 11.94
CA PHE A 120 -20.72 -17.35 12.33
C PHE A 120 -21.28 -18.59 13.03
N ARG A 121 -22.14 -18.38 14.04
CA ARG A 121 -22.88 -19.44 14.72
C ARG A 121 -24.39 -19.22 14.64
N GLY A 122 -25.15 -20.32 14.65
CA GLY A 122 -26.62 -20.23 14.75
C GLY A 122 -27.02 -19.56 16.06
N GLY A 123 -27.83 -18.50 15.97
CA GLY A 123 -28.24 -17.64 17.08
C GLY A 123 -27.53 -16.28 17.14
N GLU A 124 -26.55 -16.02 16.27
CA GLU A 124 -25.78 -14.77 16.29
C GLU A 124 -26.48 -13.63 15.52
N LYS A 125 -26.42 -12.41 16.06
CA LYS A 125 -26.88 -11.20 15.36
C LYS A 125 -25.84 -10.76 14.34
N VAL A 126 -26.27 -10.68 13.09
CA VAL A 126 -25.43 -10.28 11.96
C VAL A 126 -26.13 -9.17 11.19
N SER A 127 -25.32 -8.35 10.54
CA SER A 127 -25.76 -7.31 9.62
C SER A 127 -25.36 -7.70 8.20
N PHE A 128 -26.22 -7.39 7.23
CA PHE A 128 -25.94 -7.59 5.81
C PHE A 128 -26.58 -6.50 4.99
N ASP A 129 -25.99 -6.19 3.84
CA ASP A 129 -26.56 -5.22 2.92
C ASP A 129 -27.61 -5.93 2.02
N ASP A 130 -28.82 -5.39 1.91
CA ASP A 130 -29.85 -5.89 0.97
C ASP A 130 -29.51 -5.51 -0.50
N LYS A 131 -30.28 -5.95 -1.50
CA LYS A 131 -30.12 -5.61 -2.93
C LYS A 131 -30.06 -4.09 -3.21
N TYR A 132 -30.58 -3.27 -2.31
CA TYR A 132 -30.49 -1.80 -2.36
C TYR A 132 -29.31 -1.21 -1.58
N LEU A 133 -28.33 -2.03 -1.17
CA LEU A 133 -27.18 -1.63 -0.34
C LEU A 133 -27.59 -1.01 1.00
N GLN A 134 -28.76 -1.39 1.53
CA GLN A 134 -29.23 -0.94 2.83
C GLN A 134 -28.84 -1.96 3.90
N PRO A 135 -28.23 -1.52 5.01
CA PRO A 135 -27.87 -2.42 6.10
C PRO A 135 -29.13 -2.95 6.79
N GLN A 136 -29.31 -4.26 6.75
CA GLN A 136 -30.33 -5.00 7.47
C GLN A 136 -29.66 -5.78 8.61
N VAL A 137 -30.35 -5.89 9.74
CA VAL A 137 -29.87 -6.62 10.92
C VAL A 137 -30.80 -7.78 11.19
N GLY A 138 -30.26 -8.98 11.31
CA GLY A 138 -31.03 -10.17 11.63
C GLY A 138 -30.22 -11.19 12.40
N THR A 139 -30.85 -12.30 12.77
CA THR A 139 -30.24 -13.38 13.53
C THR A 139 -30.01 -14.59 12.65
N VAL A 140 -28.82 -15.18 12.68
CA VAL A 140 -28.52 -16.38 11.89
C VAL A 140 -29.30 -17.57 12.45
N VAL A 141 -30.30 -18.04 11.72
CA VAL A 141 -31.11 -19.21 12.13
C VAL A 141 -30.52 -20.54 11.64
N ARG A 142 -29.77 -20.50 10.53
CA ARG A 142 -29.19 -21.71 9.93
C ARG A 142 -27.91 -21.40 9.17
N ILE A 143 -26.92 -22.29 9.26
CA ILE A 143 -25.62 -22.13 8.59
C ILE A 143 -25.42 -23.29 7.60
N ASN A 144 -25.22 -22.98 6.33
CA ASN A 144 -24.89 -23.94 5.27
C ASN A 144 -23.40 -23.87 4.91
N GLN A 145 -22.95 -24.64 3.91
CA GLN A 145 -21.53 -24.66 3.52
C GLN A 145 -21.04 -23.36 2.86
N ARG A 146 -21.90 -22.62 2.17
CA ARG A 146 -21.54 -21.38 1.43
C ARG A 146 -22.38 -20.15 1.78
N THR A 147 -23.46 -20.34 2.53
CA THR A 147 -24.47 -19.30 2.83
C THR A 147 -25.01 -19.50 4.25
N ALA A 148 -25.42 -18.42 4.88
CA ALA A 148 -26.23 -18.45 6.10
C ALA A 148 -27.67 -18.03 5.78
N THR A 149 -28.62 -18.59 6.52
CA THR A 149 -30.00 -18.12 6.56
C THR A 149 -30.12 -17.20 7.76
N VAL A 150 -30.46 -15.94 7.52
CA VAL A 150 -30.62 -14.89 8.52
C VAL A 150 -32.10 -14.52 8.61
N ASP A 151 -32.67 -14.54 9.80
CA ASP A 151 -34.02 -14.09 10.06
C ASP A 151 -34.02 -12.66 10.59
N THR A 152 -34.76 -11.77 9.94
CA THR A 152 -34.77 -10.33 10.27
C THR A 152 -35.83 -9.97 11.32
N GLY A 153 -36.53 -10.96 11.91
CA GLY A 153 -37.59 -10.75 12.90
C GLY A 153 -38.93 -10.25 12.34
N ASN A 154 -39.00 -9.99 11.03
CA ASN A 154 -40.20 -9.59 10.30
C ASN A 154 -40.91 -10.78 9.61
N GLY A 155 -40.56 -12.01 9.99
CA GLY A 155 -41.07 -13.25 9.37
C GLY A 155 -40.44 -13.57 8.01
N GLN A 156 -39.45 -12.80 7.55
CA GLN A 156 -38.70 -13.05 6.33
C GLN A 156 -37.29 -13.57 6.65
N SER A 157 -36.98 -14.75 6.09
CA SER A 157 -35.67 -15.36 6.18
C SER A 157 -34.87 -15.14 4.89
N TRP A 158 -33.66 -14.60 5.02
CA TRP A 158 -32.77 -14.21 3.93
C TRP A 158 -31.62 -15.18 3.80
N ARG A 159 -31.26 -15.55 2.57
CA ARG A 159 -30.10 -16.41 2.30
C ARG A 159 -28.92 -15.55 1.85
N VAL A 160 -27.98 -15.34 2.76
CA VAL A 160 -26.87 -14.39 2.56
C VAL A 160 -25.55 -15.17 2.52
N PRO A 161 -24.67 -14.92 1.54
CA PRO A 161 -23.34 -15.55 1.53
C PRO A 161 -22.45 -14.94 2.60
N PHE A 162 -21.54 -15.75 3.18
CA PHE A 162 -20.77 -15.34 4.36
C PHE A 162 -19.90 -14.09 4.15
N HIS A 163 -19.44 -13.83 2.92
CA HIS A 163 -18.66 -12.63 2.60
C HIS A 163 -19.45 -11.31 2.67
N MET A 164 -20.78 -11.39 2.76
CA MET A 164 -21.69 -10.24 2.83
C MET A 164 -22.28 -10.05 4.24
N LEU A 165 -22.02 -11.01 5.14
CA LEU A 165 -22.38 -10.91 6.55
C LEU A 165 -21.30 -10.12 7.30
N ARG A 166 -21.73 -9.27 8.22
CA ARG A 166 -20.89 -8.51 9.13
C ARG A 166 -21.37 -8.76 10.56
N HIS A 167 -20.44 -8.95 11.49
CA HIS A 167 -20.79 -9.05 12.91
C HIS A 167 -21.26 -7.69 13.42
N VAL A 168 -22.42 -7.66 14.07
CA VAL A 168 -22.85 -6.48 14.84
C VAL A 168 -22.23 -6.62 16.22
N LEU A 169 -21.13 -5.91 16.46
CA LEU A 169 -20.56 -5.77 17.80
C LEU A 169 -21.42 -4.76 18.55
N ASP A 170 -22.23 -5.26 19.49
CA ASP A 170 -22.84 -4.42 20.53
C ASP A 170 -21.69 -3.99 21.47
N ILE A 171 -21.51 -2.67 21.64
CA ILE A 171 -20.56 -2.08 22.60
C ILE A 171 -21.23 -1.83 23.95
#